data_AF-A0A929BTU4-F1
#
_entry.id   AF-A0A929BTU4-F1
#
_cell.length_a   1.000
_cell.length_b   1.000
_cell.length_c   1.000
_cell.angle_alpha   90.00
_cell.angle_beta   90.00
_cell.angle_gamma   90.00
#
_symmetry.space_group_name_H-M   'P 1'
#
loop_
_entity.id
_entity.type
_entity.pdbx_description
1 polymer ?
#
loop_
_entity_poly.entity_id
_entity_poly.type
_entity_poly.pdbx_seq_one_letter_code
_entity_poly.pdbx_strand_id
1 'polypeptide(L)'
;MDWQREVARLTHAVEEIFDRIKYRQVNGTKPLTIIPYLGFGSAEFLDLKGRVLEDSGIKPSRETDRIWNNLLNMYRRFESDEVPYARIIARFQHIEQEITADEEGFFKVSFRFDQLLTSEGSWQNVELELLEPKVSSSEIVRALGQALIVSPQAEFGVISDIDDTVVHTGVTSRLKMVFTILLKNAHTRLPLEGVAKFYNALQQGSDGEGCNPLFYVSSSPWNMYDLFREFFQINDIPVGPIFLRDWGFERQTMLAVKNRKYKLDSICNILDSFPDLKFILIGD
;
A
#
# COMPACT_ATOMS: atom_id res chain seq x y z
N MET A 1 25.87 -4.72 31.05
CA MET A 1 24.46 -4.44 31.38
C MET A 1 23.59 -5.04 30.28
N ASP A 2 22.48 -5.62 30.69
CA ASP A 2 21.79 -6.75 30.08
C ASP A 2 20.85 -6.32 28.93
N TRP A 3 21.44 -5.72 27.89
CA TRP A 3 20.78 -5.26 26.65
C TRP A 3 19.93 -6.36 26.01
N GLN A 4 20.34 -7.63 26.15
CA GLN A 4 19.65 -8.76 25.52
C GLN A 4 18.31 -9.02 26.19
N ARG A 5 18.19 -8.74 27.50
CA ARG A 5 16.93 -8.80 28.23
C ARG A 5 16.03 -7.59 27.99
N GLU A 6 16.58 -6.40 27.73
CA GLU A 6 15.77 -5.24 27.31
C GLU A 6 15.20 -5.41 25.90
N VAL A 7 16.00 -5.93 24.96
CA VAL A 7 15.55 -6.24 23.60
C VAL A 7 14.54 -7.40 23.59
N ALA A 8 14.76 -8.46 24.37
CA ALA A 8 13.81 -9.57 24.49
C ALA A 8 12.48 -9.14 25.16
N ARG A 9 12.52 -8.22 26.13
CA ARG A 9 11.29 -7.63 26.72
C ARG A 9 10.56 -6.73 25.73
N LEU A 10 11.27 -6.03 24.85
CA LEU A 10 10.67 -5.18 23.82
C LEU A 10 10.07 -6.01 22.67
N THR A 11 10.70 -7.12 22.27
CA THR A 11 10.11 -8.05 21.28
C THR A 11 8.90 -8.77 21.83
N HIS A 12 8.96 -9.24 23.09
CA HIS A 12 7.78 -9.79 23.75
C HIS A 12 6.70 -8.74 23.99
N ALA A 13 7.04 -7.48 24.28
CA ALA A 13 6.05 -6.42 24.42
C ALA A 13 5.37 -6.11 23.08
N VAL A 14 6.09 -6.11 21.96
CA VAL A 14 5.49 -5.92 20.63
C VAL A 14 4.65 -7.13 20.24
N GLU A 15 5.13 -8.37 20.40
CA GLU A 15 4.32 -9.57 20.15
C GLU A 15 3.09 -9.67 21.08
N GLU A 16 3.20 -9.33 22.36
CA GLU A 16 2.07 -9.28 23.29
C GLU A 16 1.10 -8.14 22.97
N ILE A 17 1.57 -6.99 22.47
CA ILE A 17 0.71 -5.91 21.98
C ILE A 17 -0.03 -6.39 20.72
N PHE A 18 0.64 -7.03 19.78
CA PHE A 18 0.05 -7.63 18.58
C PHE A 18 -1.00 -8.70 18.90
N ASP A 19 -0.69 -9.65 19.79
CA ASP A 19 -1.61 -10.72 20.18
C ASP A 19 -2.81 -10.21 21.00
N ARG A 20 -2.63 -9.13 21.76
CA ARG A 20 -3.71 -8.53 22.56
C ARG A 20 -4.62 -7.59 21.75
N ILE A 21 -4.12 -7.03 20.65
CA ILE A 21 -4.89 -6.26 19.67
C ILE A 21 -5.76 -7.20 18.81
N LYS A 22 -5.21 -8.35 18.38
CA LYS A 22 -5.87 -9.31 17.47
C LYS A 22 -7.17 -9.94 18.00
N TYR A 23 -7.46 -9.85 19.31
CA TYR A 23 -8.64 -10.45 19.96
C TYR A 23 -9.61 -9.42 20.56
N ARG A 24 -9.59 -8.16 20.10
CA ARG A 24 -10.71 -7.25 20.37
C ARG A 24 -11.85 -7.55 19.40
N GLN A 25 -12.97 -8.01 19.96
CA GLN A 25 -14.21 -8.11 19.20
C GLN A 25 -14.57 -6.74 18.64
N VAL A 26 -14.86 -6.70 17.33
CA VAL A 26 -15.54 -5.61 16.62
C VAL A 26 -16.76 -5.22 17.45
N ASN A 27 -16.63 -4.12 18.19
CA ASN A 27 -17.74 -3.50 18.88
C ASN A 27 -18.21 -2.42 17.93
N GLY A 28 -19.36 -2.62 17.28
CA GLY A 28 -19.93 -1.78 16.20
C GLY A 28 -20.28 -0.33 16.55
N THR A 29 -19.53 0.29 17.45
CA THR A 29 -19.61 1.69 17.89
C THR A 29 -18.51 2.56 17.28
N LYS A 30 -17.47 1.98 16.66
CA LYS A 30 -16.42 2.76 15.98
C LYS A 30 -16.83 3.11 14.54
N PRO A 31 -16.47 4.30 14.03
CA PRO A 31 -16.66 4.63 12.62
C PRO A 31 -15.89 3.63 11.74
N LEU A 32 -16.31 3.45 10.48
CA LEU A 32 -15.66 2.55 9.54
C LEU A 32 -15.02 3.37 8.42
N THR A 33 -13.93 2.87 7.85
CA THR A 33 -13.24 3.52 6.73
C THR A 33 -12.83 2.51 5.66
N ILE A 34 -12.82 2.97 4.42
CA ILE A 34 -12.27 2.23 3.27
C ILE A 34 -10.93 2.88 2.94
N ILE A 35 -9.86 2.09 2.97
CA ILE A 35 -8.51 2.49 2.55
C ILE A 35 -8.23 1.84 1.19
N PRO A 36 -8.42 2.56 0.07
CA PRO A 36 -8.00 2.08 -1.22
C PRO A 36 -6.48 2.18 -1.36
N TYR A 37 -5.87 1.13 -1.90
CA TYR A 37 -4.50 1.14 -2.36
C TYR A 37 -4.46 1.56 -3.83
N LEU A 38 -3.32 2.09 -4.27
CA LEU A 38 -3.11 2.39 -5.67
C LEU A 38 -3.21 1.13 -6.53
N GLY A 39 -4.16 1.16 -7.45
CA GLY A 39 -4.37 0.16 -8.48
C GLY A 39 -3.57 0.47 -9.74
N PHE A 40 -3.76 -0.37 -10.75
CA PHE A 40 -3.16 -0.21 -12.07
C PHE A 40 -4.05 -0.85 -13.14
N GLY A 41 -3.80 -0.51 -14.38
CA GLY A 41 -4.61 -0.99 -15.50
C GLY A 41 -3.97 -0.71 -16.85
N SER A 42 -4.70 -1.09 -17.89
CA SER A 42 -4.42 -0.79 -19.30
C SER A 42 -5.68 -0.22 -19.95
N ALA A 43 -5.68 -0.13 -21.28
CA ALA A 43 -6.85 0.19 -22.08
C ALA A 43 -8.00 -0.83 -22.00
N GLU A 44 -7.76 -2.01 -21.41
CA GLU A 44 -8.71 -3.13 -21.39
C GLU A 44 -9.12 -3.55 -19.96
N PHE A 45 -8.37 -3.12 -18.95
CA PHE A 45 -8.63 -3.51 -17.58
C PHE A 45 -8.18 -2.50 -16.54
N LEU A 46 -8.77 -2.58 -15.35
CA LEU A 46 -8.35 -1.85 -14.16
C LEU A 46 -8.46 -2.76 -12.95
N ASP A 47 -7.35 -2.96 -12.25
CA ASP A 47 -7.27 -3.72 -11.01
C ASP A 47 -7.02 -2.76 -9.84
N LEU A 48 -7.84 -2.85 -8.80
CA LEU A 48 -7.73 -2.06 -7.57
C LEU A 48 -7.83 -2.99 -6.35
N LYS A 49 -7.04 -2.69 -5.33
CA LYS A 49 -7.10 -3.35 -4.01
C LYS A 49 -7.37 -2.31 -2.94
N GLY A 50 -7.85 -2.76 -1.80
CA GLY A 50 -7.97 -1.91 -0.61
C GLY A 50 -8.33 -2.72 0.61
N ARG A 51 -8.64 -2.03 1.69
CA ARG A 51 -8.99 -2.62 2.97
C ARG A 51 -10.10 -1.85 3.67
N VAL A 52 -10.94 -2.54 4.43
CA VAL A 52 -11.95 -1.94 5.32
C VAL A 52 -11.53 -2.13 6.76
N LEU A 53 -11.53 -1.03 7.52
CA LEU A 53 -11.03 -0.98 8.90
C LEU A 53 -12.01 -0.21 9.79
N GLU A 54 -12.01 -0.51 11.09
CA GLU A 54 -12.62 0.37 12.09
C GLU A 54 -11.76 1.63 12.26
N ASP A 55 -12.28 2.79 11.90
CA ASP A 55 -11.66 4.07 12.18
C ASP A 55 -11.64 4.32 13.70
N SER A 56 -10.45 4.56 14.24
CA SER A 56 -10.24 4.91 15.64
C SER A 56 -10.61 6.38 15.96
N GLY A 57 -11.32 7.06 15.05
CA GLY A 57 -11.86 8.42 15.23
C GLY A 57 -10.94 9.49 14.64
N ILE A 58 -10.41 9.25 13.44
CA ILE A 58 -9.40 10.10 12.82
C ILE A 58 -10.06 11.07 11.85
N LYS A 59 -9.98 12.38 12.15
CA LYS A 59 -10.39 13.42 11.20
C LYS A 59 -9.52 13.36 9.93
N PRO A 60 -10.09 13.54 8.73
CA PRO A 60 -9.31 13.62 7.51
C PRO A 60 -8.26 14.73 7.62
N SER A 61 -7.04 14.41 7.22
CA SER A 61 -5.88 15.30 7.26
C SER A 61 -6.20 16.59 6.52
N ARG A 62 -5.97 17.74 7.16
CA ARG A 62 -5.97 19.04 6.47
C ARG A 62 -4.57 19.28 5.91
N GLU A 63 -4.43 20.02 4.81
CA GLU A 63 -3.14 20.44 4.22
C GLU A 63 -2.22 21.22 5.20
N THR A 64 -2.70 21.53 6.40
CA THR A 64 -1.99 22.25 7.47
C THR A 64 -1.62 21.38 8.68
N ASP A 65 -1.92 20.08 8.67
CA ASP A 65 -1.58 19.19 9.77
C ASP A 65 -0.07 18.92 9.82
N ARG A 66 0.51 19.01 11.03
CA ARG A 66 1.91 18.66 11.25
C ARG A 66 2.14 17.20 10.87
N ILE A 67 3.21 16.91 10.12
CA ILE A 67 3.63 15.58 9.66
C ILE A 67 3.56 14.52 10.79
N TRP A 68 3.85 14.92 12.03
CA TRP A 68 3.69 14.09 13.24
C TRP A 68 2.27 13.61 13.54
N ASN A 69 1.27 14.45 13.34
CA ASN A 69 -0.14 14.07 13.52
C ASN A 69 -0.56 13.08 12.42
N ASN A 70 -0.09 13.29 11.19
CA ASN A 70 -0.32 12.35 10.08
C ASN A 70 0.30 10.98 10.38
N LEU A 71 1.58 10.96 10.79
CA LEU A 71 2.29 9.72 11.18
C LEU A 71 1.66 9.01 12.37
N LEU A 72 1.21 9.74 13.39
CA LEU A 72 0.51 9.14 14.53
C LEU A 72 -0.84 8.55 14.12
N ASN A 73 -1.57 9.22 13.21
CA ASN A 73 -2.81 8.70 12.65
C ASN A 73 -2.57 7.44 11.80
N MET A 74 -1.49 7.41 11.02
CA MET A 74 -1.07 6.21 10.26
C MET A 74 -0.71 5.06 11.19
N TYR A 75 0.00 5.33 12.29
CA TYR A 75 0.27 4.32 13.33
C TYR A 75 -1.02 3.84 14.02
N ARG A 76 -2.01 4.70 14.25
CA ARG A 76 -3.31 4.28 14.79
C ARG A 76 -4.14 3.45 13.81
N ARG A 77 -4.01 3.69 12.50
CA ARG A 77 -4.54 2.80 11.44
C ARG A 77 -3.76 1.49 11.35
N PHE A 78 -2.48 1.50 11.66
CA PHE A 78 -1.70 0.27 11.78
C PHE A 78 -2.26 -0.64 12.90
N GLU A 79 -2.77 -0.05 13.99
CA GLU A 79 -3.43 -0.74 15.10
C GLU A 79 -4.97 -0.88 14.97
N SER A 80 -5.59 -0.42 13.87
CA SER A 80 -7.06 -0.47 13.75
C SER A 80 -7.56 -1.89 13.51
N ASP A 81 -8.70 -2.20 14.13
CA ASP A 81 -9.34 -3.51 14.02
C ASP A 81 -9.91 -3.72 12.61
N GLU A 82 -9.78 -4.95 12.13
CA GLU A 82 -10.16 -5.39 10.79
C GLU A 82 -11.68 -5.55 10.70
N VAL A 83 -12.27 -5.20 9.55
CA VAL A 83 -13.71 -5.41 9.30
C VAL A 83 -13.89 -6.59 8.35
N PRO A 84 -14.05 -7.82 8.88
CA PRO A 84 -14.17 -9.01 8.04
C PRO A 84 -15.43 -8.97 7.20
N TYR A 85 -15.35 -9.51 5.98
CA TYR A 85 -16.49 -9.75 5.09
C TYR A 85 -17.34 -8.51 4.78
N ALA A 86 -16.71 -7.33 4.85
CA ALA A 86 -17.33 -6.07 4.45
C ALA A 86 -17.79 -6.14 2.99
N ARG A 87 -19.04 -5.79 2.72
CA ARG A 87 -19.58 -5.69 1.36
C ARG A 87 -19.42 -4.27 0.86
N ILE A 88 -18.81 -4.13 -0.31
CA ILE A 88 -18.45 -2.85 -0.92
C ILE A 88 -18.99 -2.86 -2.34
N ILE A 89 -19.51 -1.73 -2.80
CA ILE A 89 -19.75 -1.50 -4.22
C ILE A 89 -18.66 -0.59 -4.78
N ALA A 90 -18.00 -1.07 -5.82
CA ALA A 90 -17.00 -0.34 -6.56
C ALA A 90 -17.58 0.11 -7.90
N ARG A 91 -17.36 1.38 -8.25
CA ARG A 91 -17.86 1.97 -9.50
C ARG A 91 -16.70 2.56 -10.28
N PHE A 92 -16.62 2.16 -11.55
CA PHE A 92 -15.69 2.74 -12.49
C PHE A 92 -16.41 2.94 -13.83
N GLN A 93 -16.46 4.18 -14.29
CA GLN A 93 -17.25 4.57 -15.45
C GLN A 93 -18.73 4.16 -15.31
N HIS A 94 -19.22 3.27 -16.16
CA HIS A 94 -20.60 2.76 -16.17
C HIS A 94 -20.71 1.36 -15.56
N ILE A 95 -19.60 0.81 -15.05
CA ILE A 95 -19.55 -0.53 -14.48
C ILE A 95 -19.61 -0.40 -12.97
N GLU A 96 -20.54 -1.12 -12.36
CA GLU A 96 -20.62 -1.30 -10.91
C GLU A 96 -20.38 -2.77 -10.58
N GLN A 97 -19.55 -3.02 -9.56
CA GLN A 97 -19.29 -4.37 -9.07
C GLN A 97 -19.40 -4.39 -7.55
N GLU A 98 -20.23 -5.30 -7.04
CA GLU A 98 -20.24 -5.61 -5.63
C GLU A 98 -19.16 -6.64 -5.30
N ILE A 99 -18.38 -6.38 -4.27
CA ILE A 99 -17.28 -7.19 -3.79
C ILE A 99 -17.42 -7.40 -2.28
N THR A 100 -16.96 -8.56 -1.80
CA THR A 100 -16.91 -8.88 -0.38
C THR A 100 -15.44 -8.98 0.03
N ALA A 101 -15.09 -8.27 1.10
CA ALA A 101 -13.76 -8.36 1.69
C ALA A 101 -13.53 -9.74 2.33
N ASP A 102 -12.28 -10.09 2.57
CA ASP A 102 -11.93 -11.32 3.28
C ASP A 102 -12.04 -11.16 4.82
N GLU A 103 -11.52 -12.15 5.54
CA GLU A 103 -11.52 -12.18 7.01
C GLU A 103 -10.64 -11.10 7.65
N GLU A 104 -9.73 -10.49 6.88
CA GLU A 104 -8.84 -9.42 7.33
C GLU A 104 -9.27 -8.04 6.80
N GLY A 105 -10.44 -7.99 6.13
CA GLY A 105 -11.03 -6.79 5.57
C GLY A 105 -10.40 -6.35 4.24
N PHE A 106 -9.52 -7.14 3.61
CA PHE A 106 -8.99 -6.83 2.29
C PHE A 106 -9.99 -7.13 1.19
N PHE A 107 -9.97 -6.32 0.15
CA PHE A 107 -10.75 -6.56 -1.07
C PHE A 107 -9.90 -6.32 -2.31
N LYS A 108 -10.29 -7.00 -3.40
CA LYS A 108 -9.79 -6.76 -4.75
C LYS A 108 -10.99 -6.61 -5.69
N VAL A 109 -10.93 -5.63 -6.58
CA VAL A 109 -11.86 -5.46 -7.69
C VAL A 109 -11.10 -5.37 -9.01
N SER A 110 -11.66 -5.98 -10.04
CA SER A 110 -11.07 -6.05 -11.38
C SER A 110 -12.14 -5.70 -12.41
N PHE A 111 -12.02 -4.53 -13.01
CA PHE A 111 -12.85 -4.12 -14.15
C PHE A 111 -12.21 -4.61 -15.45
N ARG A 112 -13.05 -5.02 -16.39
CA ARG A 112 -12.69 -5.37 -17.76
C ARG A 112 -13.59 -4.59 -18.70
N PHE A 113 -13.02 -4.02 -19.76
CA PHE A 113 -13.74 -3.16 -20.69
C PHE A 113 -13.13 -3.26 -22.09
N ASP A 114 -13.96 -3.12 -23.12
CA ASP A 114 -13.50 -3.15 -24.52
C ASP A 114 -12.86 -1.82 -24.95
N GLN A 115 -13.22 -0.72 -24.30
CA GLN A 115 -12.68 0.61 -24.58
C GLN A 115 -12.65 1.46 -23.30
N LEU A 116 -11.48 2.00 -22.99
CA LEU A 116 -11.34 3.01 -21.94
C LEU A 116 -11.91 4.36 -22.41
N LEU A 117 -12.85 4.92 -21.65
CA LEU A 117 -13.48 6.21 -21.96
C LEU A 117 -12.60 7.42 -21.64
N THR A 118 -11.44 7.20 -21.01
CA THR A 118 -10.53 8.23 -20.50
C THR A 118 -9.12 8.05 -21.06
N SER A 119 -8.29 9.10 -20.94
CA SER A 119 -6.93 9.11 -21.49
C SER A 119 -6.02 8.09 -20.80
N GLU A 120 -5.31 7.30 -21.60
CA GLU A 120 -4.23 6.42 -21.16
C GLU A 120 -3.07 7.23 -20.55
N GLY A 121 -2.23 6.60 -19.72
CA GLY A 121 -1.12 7.29 -19.05
C GLY A 121 -1.55 8.20 -17.89
N SER A 122 -2.77 8.04 -17.39
CA SER A 122 -3.32 8.90 -16.33
C SER A 122 -3.85 8.10 -15.14
N TRP A 123 -3.97 8.79 -14.00
CA TRP A 123 -4.62 8.27 -12.81
C TRP A 123 -6.14 8.33 -12.97
N GLN A 124 -6.80 7.19 -12.76
CA GLN A 124 -8.23 7.04 -12.86
C GLN A 124 -8.85 6.78 -11.48
N ASN A 125 -9.97 7.43 -11.21
CA ASN A 125 -10.66 7.30 -9.93
C ASN A 125 -11.69 6.16 -9.98
N VAL A 126 -11.73 5.35 -8.93
CA VAL A 126 -12.73 4.32 -8.68
C VAL A 126 -13.49 4.71 -7.42
N GLU A 127 -14.80 4.85 -7.53
CA GLU A 127 -15.64 5.16 -6.37
C GLU A 127 -15.92 3.89 -5.58
N LEU A 128 -15.74 3.96 -4.26
CA LEU A 128 -15.98 2.86 -3.36
C LEU A 128 -17.01 3.29 -2.31
N GLU A 129 -17.99 2.44 -2.05
CA GLU A 129 -19.00 2.66 -1.03
C GLU A 129 -19.23 1.38 -0.21
N LEU A 130 -19.22 1.51 1.11
CA LEU A 130 -19.48 0.41 2.02
C LEU A 130 -20.99 0.16 2.09
N LEU A 131 -21.41 -1.05 1.76
CA LEU A 131 -22.80 -1.50 1.89
C LEU A 131 -23.06 -2.14 3.26
N GLU A 132 -22.14 -3.00 3.69
CA GLU A 132 -22.20 -3.71 4.98
C GLU A 132 -20.79 -3.89 5.58
N PRO A 133 -20.64 -3.89 6.92
CA PRO A 133 -21.69 -3.67 7.91
C PRO A 133 -22.16 -2.22 7.95
N LYS A 134 -23.44 -2.01 8.25
CA LYS A 134 -23.98 -0.65 8.42
C LYS A 134 -23.50 -0.07 9.74
N VAL A 135 -22.98 1.15 9.70
CA VAL A 135 -22.66 1.91 10.91
C VAL A 135 -23.98 2.34 11.57
N SER A 136 -24.02 2.38 12.90
CA SER A 136 -25.22 2.79 13.65
C SER A 136 -25.62 4.25 13.40
N SER A 137 -24.66 5.09 12.98
CA SER A 137 -24.93 6.41 12.38
C SER A 137 -25.30 6.21 10.91
N SER A 138 -26.31 6.90 10.39
CA SER A 138 -26.74 6.84 8.97
C SER A 138 -25.71 7.40 7.97
N GLU A 139 -24.43 7.34 8.31
CA GLU A 139 -23.32 7.87 7.54
C GLU A 139 -22.90 6.83 6.49
N ILE A 140 -22.90 7.27 5.24
CA ILE A 140 -22.45 6.45 4.11
C ILE A 140 -20.94 6.54 4.06
N VAL A 141 -20.26 5.41 4.24
CA VAL A 141 -18.80 5.34 4.16
C VAL A 141 -18.39 5.23 2.69
N ARG A 142 -17.67 6.25 2.20
CA ARG A 142 -17.16 6.30 0.82
C ARG A 142 -15.67 6.58 0.78
N ALA A 143 -15.01 6.08 -0.26
CA ALA A 143 -13.63 6.42 -0.58
C ALA A 143 -13.42 6.50 -2.09
N LEU A 144 -12.37 7.20 -2.50
CA LEU A 144 -11.90 7.24 -3.88
C LEU A 144 -10.59 6.47 -3.98
N GLY A 145 -10.64 5.34 -4.69
CA GLY A 145 -9.43 4.65 -5.12
C GLY A 145 -8.85 5.27 -6.37
N GLN A 146 -7.55 5.09 -6.58
CA GLN A 146 -6.87 5.58 -7.78
C GLN A 146 -6.11 4.42 -8.43
N ALA A 147 -6.17 4.34 -9.76
CA ALA A 147 -5.42 3.37 -10.53
C ALA A 147 -4.63 4.04 -11.66
N LEU A 148 -3.38 3.63 -11.83
CA LEU A 148 -2.55 4.08 -12.94
C LEU A 148 -2.90 3.30 -14.20
N ILE A 149 -3.41 3.98 -15.24
CA ILE A 149 -3.56 3.36 -16.55
C ILE A 149 -2.23 3.47 -17.28
N VAL A 150 -1.59 2.32 -17.53
CA VAL A 150 -0.34 2.27 -18.29
C VAL A 150 -0.60 2.70 -19.72
N SER A 151 0.18 3.68 -20.17
CA SER A 151 0.14 4.18 -21.54
C SER A 151 0.73 3.14 -22.51
N PRO A 152 0.12 2.89 -23.68
CA PRO A 152 0.72 2.07 -24.72
C PRO A 152 1.91 2.75 -25.40
N GLN A 153 2.14 4.04 -25.14
CA GLN A 153 3.34 4.77 -25.55
C GLN A 153 4.49 4.60 -24.55
N ALA A 154 4.28 3.94 -23.40
CA ALA A 154 5.35 3.64 -22.46
C ALA A 154 6.47 2.83 -23.14
N GLU A 155 7.71 3.28 -23.00
CA GLU A 155 8.88 2.61 -23.58
C GLU A 155 9.22 1.33 -22.80
N PHE A 156 9.03 1.40 -21.48
CA PHE A 156 9.23 0.29 -20.55
C PHE A 156 8.50 0.57 -19.23
N GLY A 157 8.23 -0.49 -18.46
CA GLY A 157 7.86 -0.40 -17.06
C GLY A 157 9.07 -0.57 -16.15
N VAL A 158 9.00 -0.03 -14.94
CA VAL A 158 9.99 -0.24 -13.89
C VAL A 158 9.33 -0.99 -12.75
N ILE A 159 9.92 -2.11 -12.34
CA ILE A 159 9.54 -2.79 -11.09
C ILE A 159 10.69 -2.61 -10.11
N SER A 160 10.46 -1.79 -9.10
CA SER A 160 11.44 -1.50 -8.08
C SER A 160 11.13 -2.21 -6.78
N ASP A 161 12.14 -2.80 -6.20
CA ASP A 161 12.15 -3.19 -4.81
C ASP A 161 12.07 -1.99 -3.87
N ILE A 162 11.49 -2.19 -2.69
CA ILE A 162 11.54 -1.24 -1.56
C ILE A 162 12.45 -1.77 -0.43
N ASP A 163 12.76 -3.08 -0.44
CA ASP A 163 13.57 -3.83 0.53
C ASP A 163 13.06 -3.99 1.98
N ASP A 164 13.28 -5.21 2.48
CA ASP A 164 13.34 -5.60 3.90
C ASP A 164 14.75 -6.18 4.19
N THR A 165 15.67 -5.41 4.76
CA THR A 165 16.95 -5.96 5.25
C THR A 165 17.00 -5.96 6.78
N VAL A 166 16.75 -7.13 7.36
CA VAL A 166 17.26 -7.56 8.68
C VAL A 166 17.73 -8.98 8.42
N VAL A 167 19.03 -9.30 8.44
CA VAL A 167 19.57 -10.06 9.59
C VAL A 167 21.10 -9.92 9.75
N HIS A 168 21.91 -9.42 8.79
CA HIS A 168 23.36 -9.69 8.88
C HIS A 168 24.37 -8.59 9.19
N THR A 169 24.02 -7.32 9.34
CA THR A 169 25.06 -6.29 9.52
C THR A 169 24.63 -5.12 10.39
N GLY A 170 24.51 -5.33 11.71
CA GLY A 170 24.71 -4.29 12.74
C GLY A 170 23.82 -3.02 12.73
N VAL A 171 22.94 -2.84 11.74
CA VAL A 171 21.98 -1.75 11.62
C VAL A 171 20.58 -2.36 11.65
N THR A 172 19.83 -2.04 12.69
CA THR A 172 18.60 -2.73 13.11
C THR A 172 17.35 -2.35 12.31
N SER A 173 17.27 -2.71 11.02
CA SER A 173 16.10 -2.58 10.11
C SER A 173 15.95 -1.26 9.33
N ARG A 174 15.92 -1.36 8.00
CA ARG A 174 15.58 -0.26 7.07
C ARG A 174 14.15 0.27 7.29
N LEU A 175 13.21 -0.55 7.78
CA LEU A 175 11.88 -0.08 8.20
C LEU A 175 11.96 0.83 9.42
N LYS A 176 12.79 0.46 10.41
CA LYS A 176 13.09 1.34 11.54
C LYS A 176 13.74 2.62 11.06
N MET A 177 14.56 2.57 10.00
CA MET A 177 15.12 3.76 9.38
C MET A 177 14.06 4.61 8.69
N VAL A 178 13.17 4.06 7.86
CA VAL A 178 12.04 4.78 7.24
C VAL A 178 11.18 5.44 8.31
N PHE A 179 10.79 4.68 9.34
CA PHE A 179 10.03 5.18 10.47
C PHE A 179 10.81 6.27 11.23
N THR A 180 12.11 6.07 11.47
CA THR A 180 12.98 7.05 12.12
C THR A 180 13.16 8.30 11.27
N ILE A 181 13.23 8.19 9.95
CA ILE A 181 13.34 9.31 9.01
C ILE A 181 12.05 10.11 9.05
N LEU A 182 10.91 9.45 8.90
CA LEU A 182 9.60 10.08 8.96
C LEU A 182 9.37 10.77 10.31
N LEU A 183 9.73 10.12 11.41
CA LEU A 183 9.64 10.73 12.75
C LEU A 183 10.71 11.81 12.96
N LYS A 184 11.96 11.65 12.53
CA LYS A 184 13.03 12.63 12.83
C LYS A 184 13.07 13.82 11.85
N ASN A 185 12.35 13.78 10.72
CA ASN A 185 12.43 14.82 9.71
C ASN A 185 11.34 15.89 9.77
N ALA A 186 11.66 16.93 10.55
CA ALA A 186 11.51 18.30 10.09
C ALA A 186 12.87 18.94 9.65
N HIS A 187 14.03 18.28 9.89
CA HIS A 187 15.33 18.95 9.78
C HIS A 187 16.51 18.17 9.14
N THR A 188 16.37 16.92 8.68
CA THR A 188 17.51 16.19 8.07
C THR A 188 17.16 15.58 6.71
N ARG A 189 17.66 16.16 5.61
CA ARG A 189 17.57 15.53 4.27
C ARG A 189 18.12 14.09 4.33
N LEU A 190 17.43 13.18 3.63
CA LEU A 190 17.69 11.74 3.66
C LEU A 190 19.08 11.33 3.17
N PRO A 191 19.56 10.12 3.56
CA PRO A 191 20.76 9.47 3.01
C PRO A 191 20.50 8.75 1.66
N LEU A 192 19.68 9.32 0.76
CA LEU A 192 19.36 8.74 -0.56
C LEU A 192 19.50 9.81 -1.66
N GLU A 193 20.63 10.51 -1.67
CA GLU A 193 20.91 11.52 -2.69
C GLU A 193 20.85 10.90 -4.09
N GLY A 194 19.96 11.42 -4.94
CA GLY A 194 19.84 11.03 -6.34
C GLY A 194 18.79 9.96 -6.66
N VAL A 195 18.27 9.22 -5.67
CA VAL A 195 17.27 8.16 -5.92
C VAL A 195 15.98 8.72 -6.50
N ALA A 196 15.45 9.80 -5.91
CA ALA A 196 14.29 10.50 -6.43
C ALA A 196 14.52 10.96 -7.87
N LYS A 197 15.66 11.60 -8.15
CA LYS A 197 16.02 12.06 -9.51
C LYS A 197 16.11 10.89 -10.49
N PHE A 198 16.66 9.76 -10.08
CA PHE A 198 16.78 8.57 -10.89
C PHE A 198 15.42 7.98 -11.26
N TYR A 199 14.52 7.78 -10.29
CA TYR A 199 13.16 7.29 -10.58
C TYR A 199 12.34 8.29 -11.41
N ASN A 200 12.47 9.59 -11.14
CA ASN A 200 11.81 10.62 -11.96
C ASN A 200 12.31 10.58 -13.41
N ALA A 201 13.62 10.42 -13.64
CA ALA A 201 14.17 10.29 -14.99
C ALA A 201 13.67 9.02 -15.70
N LEU A 202 13.55 7.90 -14.97
CA LEU A 202 12.97 6.67 -15.53
C LEU A 202 11.49 6.84 -15.90
N GLN A 203 10.70 7.51 -15.04
CA GLN A 203 9.30 7.83 -15.32
C GLN A 203 9.16 8.71 -16.56
N GLN A 204 10.01 9.74 -16.66
CA GLN A 204 10.05 10.69 -17.77
C GLN A 204 10.35 10.04 -19.12
N GLY A 205 11.13 8.95 -19.13
CA GLY A 205 11.51 8.31 -20.38
C GLY A 205 12.49 9.15 -21.19
N SER A 206 12.76 8.71 -22.42
CA SER A 206 13.70 9.39 -23.33
C SER A 206 13.13 10.65 -23.96
N ASP A 207 11.81 10.74 -24.07
CA ASP A 207 11.06 11.88 -24.61
C ASP A 207 10.75 12.96 -23.55
N GLY A 208 10.80 12.60 -22.27
CA GLY A 208 10.50 13.51 -21.16
C GLY A 208 9.00 13.64 -20.87
N GLU A 209 8.14 12.87 -21.53
CA GLU A 209 6.68 13.01 -21.46
C GLU A 209 6.07 12.27 -20.25
N GLY A 210 6.83 11.42 -19.55
CA GLY A 210 6.37 10.88 -18.26
C GLY A 210 5.48 9.65 -18.35
N CYS A 211 5.57 8.87 -19.42
CA CYS A 211 4.64 7.77 -19.70
C CYS A 211 5.04 6.41 -19.07
N ASN A 212 6.28 6.25 -18.59
CA ASN A 212 6.78 4.96 -18.10
C ASN A 212 6.22 4.66 -16.70
N PRO A 213 5.51 3.53 -16.50
CA PRO A 213 4.95 3.20 -15.19
C PRO A 213 6.02 2.71 -14.22
N LEU A 214 5.92 3.15 -12.97
CA LEU A 214 6.70 2.63 -11.85
C LEU A 214 5.82 1.79 -10.96
N PHE A 215 6.23 0.55 -10.73
CA PHE A 215 5.65 -0.38 -9.78
C PHE A 215 6.65 -0.65 -8.66
N TYR A 216 6.15 -0.78 -7.44
CA TYR A 216 6.99 -1.05 -6.29
C TYR A 216 6.60 -2.36 -5.62
N VAL A 217 7.57 -3.19 -5.28
CA VAL A 217 7.35 -4.49 -4.62
C VAL A 217 8.12 -4.56 -3.30
N SER A 218 7.51 -5.09 -2.25
CA SER A 218 8.17 -5.30 -0.96
C SER A 218 7.68 -6.58 -0.29
N SER A 219 8.53 -7.14 0.57
CA SER A 219 8.15 -8.25 1.47
C SER A 219 7.48 -7.76 2.76
N SER A 220 7.43 -6.44 2.98
CA SER A 220 6.82 -5.81 4.14
C SER A 220 5.30 -6.07 4.17
N PRO A 221 4.68 -6.10 5.37
CA PRO A 221 3.23 -6.28 5.51
C PRO A 221 2.45 -5.10 4.95
N TRP A 222 1.22 -5.34 4.48
CA TRP A 222 0.29 -4.30 4.01
C TRP A 222 0.05 -3.16 4.99
N ASN A 223 0.17 -3.38 6.30
CA ASN A 223 0.06 -2.33 7.31
C ASN A 223 1.10 -1.20 7.11
N MET A 224 2.17 -1.44 6.35
CA MET A 224 3.20 -0.46 6.02
C MET A 224 2.87 0.40 4.78
N TYR A 225 1.74 0.16 4.12
CA TYR A 225 1.36 0.85 2.88
C TYR A 225 1.39 2.37 3.01
N ASP A 226 0.67 2.90 3.99
CA ASP A 226 0.60 4.34 4.25
C ASP A 226 2.00 4.89 4.52
N LEU A 227 2.83 4.17 5.28
CA LEU A 227 4.19 4.60 5.61
C LEU A 227 5.05 4.78 4.36
N PHE A 228 5.01 3.82 3.43
CA PHE A 228 5.75 3.92 2.17
C PHE A 228 5.22 5.04 1.28
N ARG A 229 3.90 5.25 1.25
CA ARG A 229 3.28 6.34 0.49
C ARG A 229 3.77 7.71 0.96
N GLU A 230 3.71 7.95 2.27
CA GLU A 230 4.20 9.19 2.88
C GLU A 230 5.72 9.36 2.65
N PHE A 231 6.49 8.28 2.80
CA PHE A 231 7.90 8.29 2.52
C PHE A 231 8.21 8.68 1.07
N PHE A 232 7.49 8.12 0.09
CA PHE A 232 7.68 8.50 -1.31
C PHE A 232 7.35 9.97 -1.54
N GLN A 233 6.25 10.44 -0.97
CA GLN A 233 5.83 11.84 -1.10
C GLN A 233 6.85 12.82 -0.51
N ILE A 234 7.34 12.58 0.71
CA ILE A 234 8.33 13.44 1.38
C ILE A 234 9.68 13.46 0.63
N ASN A 235 9.97 12.40 -0.13
CA ASN A 235 11.23 12.23 -0.84
C ASN A 235 11.15 12.54 -2.34
N ASP A 236 10.03 13.05 -2.83
CA ASP A 236 9.80 13.29 -4.26
C ASP A 236 10.06 12.03 -5.12
N ILE A 237 9.81 10.83 -4.56
CA ILE A 237 9.85 9.58 -5.31
C ILE A 237 8.53 9.47 -6.09
N PRO A 238 8.56 9.18 -7.40
CA PRO A 238 7.35 9.08 -8.20
C PRO A 238 6.34 8.09 -7.63
N VAL A 239 5.09 8.52 -7.57
CA VAL A 239 3.99 7.72 -7.06
C VAL A 239 3.70 6.57 -8.04
N GLY A 240 3.50 5.37 -7.50
CA GLY A 240 3.16 4.17 -8.27
C GLY A 240 2.50 3.09 -7.42
N PRO A 241 1.88 2.06 -8.04
CA PRO A 241 1.28 0.94 -7.32
C PRO A 241 2.33 0.22 -6.46
N ILE A 242 1.96 -0.09 -5.21
CA ILE A 242 2.84 -0.76 -4.24
C ILE A 242 2.24 -2.12 -3.88
N PHE A 243 3.02 -3.18 -4.07
CA PHE A 243 2.67 -4.56 -3.78
C PHE A 243 3.38 -4.98 -2.50
N LEU A 244 2.60 -5.16 -1.43
CA LEU A 244 3.06 -5.54 -0.10
C LEU A 244 2.53 -6.92 0.28
N ARG A 245 3.18 -7.61 1.20
CA ARG A 245 2.79 -8.94 1.61
C ARG A 245 1.52 -8.90 2.48
N ASP A 246 0.65 -9.87 2.25
CA ASP A 246 -0.40 -10.22 3.19
C ASP A 246 0.06 -11.34 4.12
N TRP A 247 0.00 -11.11 5.43
CA TRP A 247 0.59 -12.01 6.42
C TRP A 247 -0.45 -12.92 7.09
N GLY A 248 -1.75 -12.63 7.03
CA GLY A 248 -2.73 -13.43 7.77
C GLY A 248 -3.15 -14.73 7.10
N PHE A 249 -2.91 -14.90 5.79
CA PHE A 249 -3.19 -16.17 5.10
C PHE A 249 -2.17 -17.31 5.40
N GLU A 250 -1.01 -17.02 5.98
CA GLU A 250 0.12 -17.98 5.99
C GLU A 250 0.43 -18.59 7.35
N ARG A 251 -0.61 -19.08 8.04
CA ARG A 251 -0.48 -19.65 9.39
C ARG A 251 0.24 -21.00 9.49
N GLN A 252 0.76 -21.60 8.41
CA GLN A 252 1.56 -22.82 8.51
C GLN A 252 2.71 -22.87 7.50
N THR A 253 3.93 -23.11 8.03
CA THR A 253 5.21 -23.56 7.40
C THR A 253 6.19 -22.52 6.82
N MET A 254 7.43 -22.58 7.35
CA MET A 254 8.75 -22.07 6.91
C MET A 254 8.82 -20.70 6.18
N LEU A 255 9.15 -19.66 6.95
CA LEU A 255 9.17 -18.24 6.57
C LEU A 255 10.18 -17.82 5.48
N ALA A 256 11.35 -18.45 5.36
CA ALA A 256 12.43 -17.95 4.49
C ALA A 256 12.29 -18.30 3.00
N VAL A 257 11.70 -19.46 2.68
CA VAL A 257 11.53 -19.93 1.27
C VAL A 257 10.34 -19.23 0.60
N LYS A 258 9.37 -18.74 1.37
CA LYS A 258 8.14 -18.11 0.88
C LYS A 258 8.26 -16.61 0.58
N ASN A 259 9.19 -15.89 1.21
CA ASN A 259 9.42 -14.46 0.93
C ASN A 259 9.75 -14.20 -0.55
N ARG A 260 10.63 -15.02 -1.14
CA ARG A 260 10.94 -14.96 -2.58
C ARG A 260 9.71 -15.27 -3.43
N LYS A 261 8.86 -16.20 -2.98
CA LYS A 261 7.67 -16.61 -3.74
C LYS A 261 6.68 -15.46 -3.87
N TYR A 262 6.32 -14.77 -2.78
CA TYR A 262 5.37 -13.65 -2.86
C TYR A 262 5.83 -12.52 -3.80
N LYS A 263 7.09 -12.10 -3.64
CA LYS A 263 7.67 -11.03 -4.46
C LYS A 263 7.78 -11.44 -5.92
N LEU A 264 8.17 -12.69 -6.18
CA LEU A 264 8.18 -13.27 -7.52
C LEU A 264 6.76 -13.32 -8.10
N ASP A 265 5.77 -13.80 -7.36
CA ASP A 265 4.37 -13.88 -7.79
C ASP A 265 3.82 -12.47 -8.12
N SER A 266 4.19 -11.47 -7.33
CA SER A 266 3.82 -10.06 -7.59
C SER A 266 4.48 -9.52 -8.86
N ILE A 267 5.78 -9.77 -9.04
CA ILE A 267 6.50 -9.39 -10.26
C ILE A 267 5.88 -10.09 -11.48
N CYS A 268 5.68 -11.41 -11.42
CA CYS A 268 5.06 -12.19 -12.48
C CYS A 268 3.67 -11.65 -12.81
N ASN A 269 2.84 -11.35 -11.81
CA ASN A 269 1.52 -10.76 -12.04
C ASN A 269 1.60 -9.41 -12.77
N ILE A 270 2.59 -8.56 -12.47
CA ILE A 270 2.80 -7.30 -13.22
C ILE A 270 3.22 -7.60 -14.66
N LEU A 271 4.19 -8.49 -14.86
CA LEU A 271 4.68 -8.87 -16.19
C LEU A 271 3.57 -9.48 -17.06
N ASP A 272 2.78 -10.41 -16.50
CA ASP A 272 1.67 -11.07 -17.17
C ASP A 272 0.52 -10.09 -17.51
N SER A 273 0.40 -9.01 -16.73
CA SER A 273 -0.58 -7.95 -16.99
C SER A 273 -0.19 -7.05 -18.17
N PHE A 274 1.10 -7.00 -18.54
CA PHE A 274 1.64 -6.15 -19.60
C PHE A 274 2.66 -6.93 -20.47
N PRO A 275 2.22 -7.98 -21.19
CA PRO A 275 3.12 -8.93 -21.85
C PRO A 275 4.00 -8.29 -22.95
N ASP A 276 3.54 -7.21 -23.56
CA ASP A 276 4.25 -6.51 -24.63
C ASP A 276 5.19 -5.39 -24.12
N LEU A 277 5.08 -5.03 -22.84
CA LEU A 277 5.90 -3.97 -22.24
C LEU A 277 7.23 -4.56 -21.73
N LYS A 278 8.35 -3.92 -22.08
CA LYS A 278 9.65 -4.30 -21.54
C LYS A 278 9.77 -3.80 -20.10
N PHE A 279 10.47 -4.54 -19.25
CA PHE A 279 10.64 -4.16 -17.84
C PHE A 279 12.09 -4.03 -17.41
N ILE A 280 12.35 -3.00 -16.60
CA ILE A 280 13.58 -2.85 -15.82
C ILE A 280 13.25 -3.28 -14.39
N LEU A 281 14.01 -4.25 -13.86
CA LEU A 281 13.89 -4.68 -12.47
C LEU A 281 15.03 -4.06 -11.66
N ILE A 282 14.70 -3.38 -10.57
CA ILE A 282 15.67 -2.70 -9.70
C ILE A 282 15.50 -3.29 -8.29
N GLY A 283 16.57 -3.84 -7.74
CA GLY A 283 16.61 -4.43 -6.40
C GLY A 283 18.04 -4.79 -6.02
N ASP A 284 18.25 -5.23 -4.78
CA ASP A 284 19.56 -5.69 -4.26
C ASP A 284 19.88 -7.17 -4.56
#